data_AF-A0A1F9TRE5-F1
#
_entry.id   AF-A0A1F9TRE5-F1
#
_cell.length_a   1.000
_cell.length_b   1.000
_cell.length_c   1.000
_cell.angle_alpha   90.00
_cell.angle_beta   90.00
_cell.angle_gamma   90.00
#
_symmetry.space_group_name_H-M   'P 1'
#
loop_
_entity.id
_entity.type
_entity.pdbx_description
1 polymer ?
#
loop_
_entity_poly.entity_id
_entity_poly.type
_entity_poly.pdbx_seq_one_letter_code
_entity_poly.pdbx_strand_id
1 'polypeptide(L)'
;MKKKKCPKCGYESKRDAEYCGLCYEPFNKKPAAGEPSPARPPEFPPHSEPAAAPLPPLLKAVFLLLGLAAVGFLLPSLPPMHPGAFSAGPVNHFQAKTDAAEQLLAGLARDRETLLADIAAAPPDPEGFGLDGKYTARMVKLEEDYAAGINALGLPCPTCVDEKKDAAYLAWTADFARRENEASQNFSGRYQQHIQTALSGK
;
A
#
# COMPACT_ATOMS: atom_id res chain seq x y z
N MET A 1 -33.39 19.14 4.43
CA MET A 1 -32.61 19.37 3.20
C MET A 1 -33.04 18.33 2.16
N LYS A 2 -33.25 18.70 0.90
CA LYS A 2 -33.68 17.73 -0.14
C LYS A 2 -32.45 16.92 -0.59
N LYS A 3 -32.44 15.60 -0.37
CA LYS A 3 -31.38 14.68 -0.84
C LYS A 3 -31.76 14.08 -2.20
N LYS A 4 -30.79 13.59 -2.98
CA LYS A 4 -31.02 12.82 -4.22
C LYS A 4 -30.37 11.45 -4.13
N LYS A 5 -31.04 10.41 -4.64
CA LYS A 5 -30.60 9.02 -4.55
C LYS A 5 -29.79 8.64 -5.79
N CYS A 6 -28.61 8.04 -5.60
CA CYS A 6 -27.74 7.59 -6.68
C CYS A 6 -28.43 6.47 -7.47
N PRO A 7 -28.52 6.57 -8.80
CA PRO A 7 -29.16 5.53 -9.61
C PRO A 7 -28.37 4.22 -9.64
N LYS A 8 -27.06 4.25 -9.36
CA LYS A 8 -26.19 3.05 -9.38
C LYS A 8 -26.15 2.31 -8.05
N CYS A 9 -25.94 3.02 -6.94
CA CYS A 9 -25.73 2.40 -5.64
C CYS A 9 -26.82 2.73 -4.60
N GLY A 10 -27.81 3.54 -4.96
CA GLY A 10 -28.91 3.89 -4.05
C GLY A 10 -28.52 4.77 -2.86
N TYR A 11 -27.33 5.36 -2.86
CA TYR A 11 -26.84 6.27 -1.82
C TYR A 11 -27.48 7.66 -1.93
N GLU A 12 -27.88 8.26 -0.81
CA GLU A 12 -28.47 9.60 -0.80
C GLU A 12 -27.39 10.68 -0.65
N SER A 13 -27.21 11.49 -1.68
CA SER A 13 -26.27 12.62 -1.68
C SER A 13 -27.02 13.96 -1.58
N LYS A 14 -26.28 15.03 -1.24
CA LYS A 14 -26.81 16.41 -1.26
C LYS A 14 -27.37 16.72 -2.65
N ARG A 15 -28.43 17.55 -2.73
CA ARG A 15 -29.19 17.78 -3.98
C ARG A 15 -28.31 18.28 -5.13
N ASP A 16 -27.34 19.10 -4.78
CA ASP A 16 -26.37 19.79 -5.63
C ASP A 16 -25.14 18.95 -5.97
N ALA A 17 -24.91 17.79 -5.34
CA ALA A 17 -23.73 16.97 -5.57
C ALA A 17 -23.63 16.49 -7.04
N GLU A 18 -22.59 16.85 -7.79
CA GLU A 18 -22.47 16.46 -9.20
C GLU A 18 -22.27 14.94 -9.38
N TYR A 19 -21.58 14.32 -8.42
CA TYR A 19 -21.26 12.90 -8.36
C TYR A 19 -21.79 12.25 -7.08
N CYS A 20 -22.05 10.95 -7.16
CA CYS A 20 -22.36 10.16 -5.98
C CYS A 20 -21.15 10.11 -5.06
N GLY A 21 -21.30 10.61 -3.82
CA GLY A 21 -20.23 10.61 -2.83
C GLY A 21 -19.79 9.24 -2.31
N LEU A 22 -20.29 8.15 -2.90
CA LEU A 22 -19.95 6.79 -2.51
C LEU A 22 -19.37 5.96 -3.66
N CYS A 23 -20.00 5.96 -4.83
CA CYS A 23 -19.52 5.21 -6.00
C CYS A 23 -18.98 6.09 -7.13
N TYR A 24 -18.89 7.42 -6.90
CA TYR A 24 -18.44 8.43 -7.86
C TYR A 24 -19.20 8.46 -9.19
N GLU A 25 -20.38 7.83 -9.27
CA GLU A 25 -21.23 7.89 -10.47
C GLU A 25 -21.82 9.29 -10.64
N PRO A 26 -21.74 9.91 -11.83
CA PRO A 26 -22.35 11.22 -12.08
C PRO A 26 -23.87 11.13 -11.98
N PHE A 27 -24.49 12.09 -11.28
CA PHE A 27 -25.95 12.15 -11.14
C PHE A 27 -26.65 12.66 -12.39
N ASN A 28 -25.98 13.50 -13.17
CA ASN A 28 -26.46 14.00 -14.44
C ASN A 28 -25.56 13.46 -15.55
N LYS A 29 -26.00 12.41 -16.24
CA LYS A 29 -25.45 12.05 -17.56
C LYS A 29 -25.96 13.07 -18.58
N LYS A 30 -25.55 14.34 -18.48
CA LYS A 30 -25.66 15.23 -19.64
C LYS A 30 -24.56 14.81 -20.61
N PRO A 31 -24.85 14.56 -21.90
CA PRO A 31 -23.78 14.60 -22.88
C PRO A 31 -23.13 15.98 -22.77
N ALA A 32 -21.80 16.02 -22.66
CA ALA A 32 -21.07 17.27 -22.69
C ALA A 32 -21.31 17.92 -24.06
N ALA A 33 -22.34 18.75 -24.14
CA ALA A 33 -22.58 19.61 -25.27
C ALA A 33 -21.62 20.80 -25.13
N GLY A 34 -20.54 20.77 -25.93
CA GLY A 34 -19.85 22.00 -26.32
C GLY A 34 -18.49 22.28 -25.68
N GLU A 35 -17.58 21.30 -25.63
CA GLU A 35 -16.13 21.60 -25.72
C GLU A 35 -15.53 20.80 -26.89
N PRO A 36 -14.65 21.43 -27.69
CA PRO A 36 -14.14 20.80 -28.90
C PRO A 36 -13.35 19.55 -28.52
N SER A 37 -13.60 18.48 -29.29
CA SER A 37 -12.89 17.21 -29.19
C SER A 37 -11.39 17.46 -29.01
N PRO A 38 -10.75 17.02 -27.91
CA PRO A 38 -9.30 16.90 -27.94
C PRO A 38 -8.98 15.95 -29.10
N ALA A 39 -8.03 16.36 -29.93
CA ALA A 39 -7.50 15.54 -31.01
C ALA A 39 -7.21 14.14 -30.47
N ARG A 40 -7.55 13.11 -31.26
CA ARG A 40 -7.21 11.71 -30.97
C ARG A 40 -5.79 11.67 -30.37
N PRO A 41 -5.59 11.14 -29.16
CA PRO A 41 -4.25 10.71 -28.78
C PRO A 41 -3.77 9.72 -29.85
N PRO A 42 -2.49 9.74 -30.24
CA PRO A 42 -1.97 8.79 -31.22
C PRO A 42 -2.31 7.37 -30.77
N GLU A 43 -2.80 6.55 -31.70
CA GLU A 43 -2.98 5.12 -31.51
C GLU A 43 -1.64 4.52 -31.05
N PHE A 44 -1.53 4.27 -29.75
CA PHE A 44 -0.50 3.38 -29.23
C PHE A 44 -0.81 1.99 -29.80
N PRO A 45 0.18 1.30 -30.42
CA PRO A 45 -0.02 -0.07 -30.85
C PRO A 45 -0.41 -0.93 -29.64
N PRO A 46 -1.24 -1.99 -29.82
CA PRO A 46 -1.69 -2.81 -28.72
C PRO A 46 -0.47 -3.36 -27.97
N HIS A 47 -0.39 -3.05 -26.68
CA HIS A 47 0.52 -3.72 -25.77
C HIS A 47 0.26 -5.21 -25.86
N SER A 48 1.16 -5.91 -26.54
CA SER A 48 1.22 -7.35 -26.55
C SER A 48 1.45 -7.80 -25.11
N GLU A 49 0.55 -8.61 -24.57
CA GLU A 49 0.77 -9.32 -23.32
C GLU A 49 2.15 -10.02 -23.38
N PRO A 50 3.06 -9.80 -22.42
CA PRO A 50 4.20 -10.69 -22.30
C PRO A 50 3.67 -12.04 -21.83
N ALA A 51 3.60 -12.98 -22.76
CA ALA A 51 3.38 -14.39 -22.51
C ALA A 51 4.28 -14.85 -21.36
N ALA A 52 3.67 -15.46 -20.35
CA ALA A 52 4.34 -16.04 -19.20
C ALA A 52 5.39 -17.07 -19.68
N ALA A 53 6.66 -16.68 -19.64
CA ALA A 53 7.77 -17.59 -19.86
C ALA A 53 7.95 -18.46 -18.60
N PRO A 54 8.01 -19.80 -18.71
CA PRO A 54 8.22 -20.69 -17.58
C PRO A 54 9.64 -20.53 -17.02
N LEU A 55 9.73 -20.27 -15.72
CA LEU A 55 10.99 -20.15 -14.99
C LEU A 55 11.79 -21.48 -14.98
N PRO A 56 13.11 -21.47 -15.24
CA PRO A 56 13.94 -22.67 -15.23
C PRO A 56 14.15 -23.23 -13.80
N PRO A 57 14.31 -24.56 -13.65
CA PRO A 57 14.18 -25.31 -12.38
C PRO A 57 15.38 -25.19 -11.41
N LEU A 58 16.19 -24.13 -11.46
CA LEU A 58 17.44 -24.00 -10.70
C LEU A 58 17.35 -23.15 -9.43
N LEU A 59 16.14 -22.78 -8.98
CA LEU A 59 15.90 -22.04 -7.73
C LEU A 59 15.16 -22.86 -6.66
N LYS A 60 15.20 -24.19 -6.75
CA LYS A 60 14.69 -25.10 -5.71
C LYS A 60 15.76 -25.57 -4.70
N ALA A 61 17.01 -25.11 -4.82
CA ALA A 61 18.11 -25.57 -3.98
C ALA A 61 18.51 -24.65 -2.81
N VAL A 62 17.91 -23.46 -2.67
CA VAL A 62 18.31 -22.48 -1.62
C VAL A 62 17.38 -22.50 -0.39
N PHE A 63 16.19 -23.10 -0.49
CA PHE A 63 15.24 -23.18 0.64
C PHE A 63 15.45 -24.37 1.60
N LEU A 64 16.54 -25.13 1.43
CA LEU A 64 16.78 -26.38 2.18
C LEU A 64 18.06 -26.36 3.04
N LEU A 65 18.58 -25.18 3.38
CA LEU A 65 19.78 -25.02 4.23
C LEU A 65 19.62 -24.09 5.43
N LEU A 66 18.39 -23.75 5.83
CA LEU A 66 18.11 -22.85 6.97
C LEU A 66 17.16 -23.47 8.01
N GLY A 67 17.05 -24.79 8.04
CA GLY A 67 16.29 -25.50 9.06
C GLY A 67 17.06 -26.73 9.54
N LEU A 68 17.31 -26.80 10.86
CA LEU A 68 17.99 -27.87 11.63
C LEU A 68 19.53 -27.70 11.62
N ALA A 69 20.24 -27.53 12.73
CA ALA A 69 19.97 -27.98 14.08
C ALA A 69 20.70 -27.10 15.11
N ALA A 70 19.93 -26.50 16.01
CA ALA A 70 20.37 -26.17 17.35
C ALA A 70 19.80 -27.23 18.30
N VAL A 71 20.58 -28.26 18.64
CA VAL A 71 20.49 -29.01 19.91
C VAL A 71 21.89 -29.58 20.18
N GLY A 72 22.40 -29.32 21.38
CA GLY A 72 23.79 -29.54 21.76
C GLY A 72 24.21 -30.99 21.98
N PHE A 73 25.53 -31.20 21.92
CA PHE A 73 26.23 -32.31 22.55
C PHE A 73 27.63 -31.85 22.96
N LEU A 74 28.05 -32.30 24.14
CA LEU A 74 29.36 -32.07 24.76
C LEU A 74 30.53 -32.61 23.90
N LEU A 75 31.64 -31.87 23.80
CA LEU A 75 33.00 -32.26 24.26
C LEU A 75 34.05 -31.18 23.88
N PRO A 76 35.18 -31.07 24.61
CA PRO A 76 36.16 -29.99 24.49
C PRO A 76 37.19 -30.27 23.38
N SER A 77 37.93 -29.22 22.99
CA SER A 77 39.09 -29.14 22.07
C SER A 77 38.76 -28.59 20.68
N LEU A 78 38.77 -27.27 20.54
CA LEU A 78 38.90 -26.59 19.25
C LEU A 78 40.16 -25.70 19.24
N PRO A 79 40.99 -25.78 18.17
CA PRO A 79 42.21 -24.99 18.00
C PRO A 79 41.90 -23.49 17.79
N PRO A 80 42.89 -22.59 17.91
CA PRO A 80 42.64 -21.15 17.90
C PRO A 80 42.02 -20.70 16.58
N MET A 81 40.76 -20.27 16.66
CA MET A 81 40.10 -19.50 15.61
C MET A 81 40.89 -18.22 15.36
N HIS A 82 41.49 -18.14 14.18
CA HIS A 82 41.95 -16.85 13.65
C HIS A 82 40.70 -15.96 13.50
N PRO A 83 40.76 -14.67 13.91
CA PRO A 83 39.69 -13.73 13.62
C PRO A 83 39.69 -13.47 12.11
N GLY A 84 38.93 -14.28 11.38
CA GLY A 84 38.56 -14.00 10.01
C GLY A 84 37.79 -12.68 10.00
N ALA A 85 38.25 -11.76 9.16
CA ALA A 85 37.60 -10.49 8.92
C ALA A 85 36.10 -10.73 8.66
N PHE A 86 35.27 -10.30 9.60
CA PHE A 86 33.86 -10.10 9.33
C PHE A 86 33.81 -9.04 8.24
N SER A 87 33.51 -9.46 7.00
CA SER A 87 33.10 -8.52 5.96
C SER A 87 31.86 -7.84 6.50
N ALA A 88 32.01 -6.61 7.00
CA ALA A 88 30.88 -5.78 7.35
C ALA A 88 29.96 -5.77 6.13
N GLY A 89 28.72 -6.22 6.29
CA GLY A 89 27.71 -6.04 5.26
C GLY A 89 27.65 -4.57 4.85
N PRO A 90 27.20 -4.26 3.63
CA PRO A 90 27.11 -2.88 3.17
C PRO A 90 26.33 -2.03 4.19
N VAL A 91 26.98 -1.00 4.73
CA VAL A 91 26.41 -0.15 5.78
C VAL A 91 25.37 0.77 5.14
N ASN A 92 24.14 0.74 5.65
CA ASN A 92 23.13 1.73 5.25
C ASN A 92 23.37 3.04 6.03
N HIS A 93 23.91 4.05 5.36
CA HIS A 93 24.16 5.36 5.94
C HIS A 93 22.88 6.12 6.37
N PHE A 94 21.70 5.64 5.94
CA PHE A 94 20.39 6.21 6.27
C PHE A 94 19.61 5.37 7.28
N GLN A 95 20.25 4.42 7.98
CA GLN A 95 19.58 3.42 8.84
C GLN A 95 18.53 4.02 9.79
N ALA A 96 18.87 5.09 10.51
CA ALA A 96 17.94 5.70 11.47
C ALA A 96 16.66 6.23 10.80
N LYS A 97 16.76 6.77 9.57
CA LYS A 97 15.60 7.24 8.81
C LYS A 97 14.82 6.08 8.21
N THR A 98 15.49 5.05 7.72
CA THR A 98 14.82 3.86 7.20
C THR A 98 14.08 3.12 8.32
N ASP A 99 14.66 3.00 9.51
CA ASP A 99 13.99 2.41 10.68
C ASP A 99 12.77 3.22 11.12
N ALA A 100 12.86 4.55 11.08
CA ALA A 100 11.71 5.41 11.37
C ALA A 100 10.59 5.24 10.33
N ALA A 101 10.93 5.08 9.04
CA ALA A 101 9.96 4.77 7.99
C ALA A 101 9.29 3.40 8.21
N GLU A 102 10.03 2.38 8.64
CA GLU A 102 9.46 1.08 9.03
C GLU A 102 8.46 1.20 10.17
N GLN A 103 8.78 2.02 11.19
CA GLN A 103 7.87 2.28 12.31
C GLN A 103 6.59 2.99 11.86
N LEU A 104 6.70 3.95 10.93
CA LEU A 104 5.54 4.63 10.36
C LEU A 104 4.65 3.65 9.56
N LEU A 105 5.24 2.79 8.73
CA LEU A 105 4.48 1.80 7.96
C LEU A 105 3.79 0.78 8.88
N ALA A 106 4.49 0.32 9.92
CA ALA A 106 3.91 -0.56 10.94
C ALA A 106 2.78 0.13 11.74
N GLY A 107 2.93 1.42 12.04
CA GLY A 107 1.89 2.25 12.66
C GLY A 107 0.66 2.37 11.79
N LEU A 108 0.84 2.76 10.52
CA LEU A 108 -0.25 2.87 9.55
C LEU A 108 -1.00 1.54 9.39
N ALA A 109 -0.28 0.42 9.29
CA ALA A 109 -0.89 -0.90 9.21
C ALA A 109 -1.77 -1.19 10.44
N ARG A 110 -1.28 -0.91 11.65
CA ARG A 110 -2.05 -1.10 12.89
C ARG A 110 -3.30 -0.21 12.96
N ASP A 111 -3.17 1.05 12.56
CA ASP A 111 -4.29 1.99 12.61
C ASP A 111 -5.35 1.67 11.56
N ARG A 112 -4.93 1.21 10.37
CA ARG A 112 -5.82 0.67 9.33
C ARG A 112 -6.56 -0.57 9.81
N GLU A 113 -5.89 -1.51 10.47
CA GLU A 113 -6.57 -2.67 11.08
C GLU A 113 -7.57 -2.26 12.16
N THR A 114 -7.21 -1.27 12.97
CA THR A 114 -8.10 -0.73 14.01
C THR A 114 -9.35 -0.12 13.37
N LEU A 115 -9.19 0.65 12.28
CA LEU A 115 -10.32 1.19 11.53
C LEU A 115 -11.22 0.08 10.98
N LEU A 116 -10.67 -0.98 10.37
CA LEU A 116 -11.45 -2.11 9.87
C LEU A 116 -12.19 -2.84 11.00
N ALA A 117 -11.55 -3.04 12.14
CA ALA A 117 -12.16 -3.64 13.32
C ALA A 117 -13.32 -2.80 13.86
N ASP A 118 -13.14 -1.47 13.96
CA ASP A 118 -14.17 -0.54 14.42
C ASP A 118 -15.39 -0.53 13.47
N ILE A 119 -15.15 -0.60 12.15
CA ILE A 119 -16.21 -0.73 11.15
C ILE A 119 -16.98 -2.05 11.33
N ALA A 120 -16.26 -3.16 11.53
CA ALA A 120 -16.86 -4.49 11.69
C ALA A 120 -17.69 -4.63 12.97
N ALA A 121 -17.31 -3.92 14.04
CA ALA A 121 -18.00 -3.93 15.32
C ALA A 121 -19.24 -3.00 15.35
N ALA A 122 -19.31 -2.03 14.45
CA ALA A 122 -20.40 -1.06 14.40
C ALA A 122 -21.66 -1.61 13.69
N PRO A 123 -22.86 -1.09 14.00
CA PRO A 123 -24.05 -1.32 13.18
C PRO A 123 -23.82 -0.87 11.72
N PRO A 124 -24.52 -1.47 10.73
CA PRO A 124 -24.41 -1.05 9.34
C PRO A 124 -24.63 0.46 9.17
N ASP A 125 -23.60 1.16 8.66
CA ASP A 125 -23.59 2.61 8.52
C ASP A 125 -23.11 3.03 7.12
N PRO A 126 -24.00 3.04 6.12
CA PRO A 126 -23.67 3.45 4.76
C PRO A 126 -23.28 4.93 4.64
N GLU A 127 -23.80 5.81 5.52
CA GLU A 127 -23.46 7.23 5.51
C GLU A 127 -22.03 7.46 6.02
N GLY A 128 -21.53 6.61 6.91
CA GLY A 128 -20.15 6.61 7.41
C GLY A 128 -19.07 6.45 6.35
N PHE A 129 -19.40 5.93 5.16
CA PHE A 129 -18.48 5.77 4.02
C PHE A 129 -18.60 6.86 2.95
N GLY A 130 -19.53 7.81 3.09
CA GLY A 130 -19.63 8.94 2.17
C GLY A 130 -18.43 9.88 2.25
N LEU A 131 -18.36 10.88 1.36
CA LEU A 131 -17.29 11.90 1.34
C LEU A 131 -17.09 12.60 2.70
N ASP A 132 -18.20 12.93 3.36
CA ASP A 132 -18.21 13.55 4.70
C ASP A 132 -18.33 12.50 5.82
N GLY A 133 -18.23 11.21 5.48
CA GLY A 133 -18.46 10.08 6.37
C GLY A 133 -17.30 9.85 7.34
N LYS A 134 -17.62 9.44 8.57
CA LYS A 134 -16.61 9.27 9.65
C LYS A 134 -15.50 8.27 9.32
N TYR A 135 -15.81 7.19 8.58
CA TYR A 135 -14.81 6.17 8.22
C TYR A 135 -13.90 6.67 7.10
N THR A 136 -14.48 7.35 6.10
CA THR A 136 -13.72 7.98 5.01
C THR A 136 -12.82 9.08 5.54
N ALA A 137 -13.32 9.95 6.43
CA ALA A 137 -12.52 11.00 7.05
C ALA A 137 -11.35 10.43 7.87
N ARG A 138 -11.58 9.34 8.63
CA ARG A 138 -10.50 8.68 9.36
C ARG A 138 -9.49 8.02 8.44
N MET A 139 -9.93 7.34 7.39
CA MET A 139 -9.03 6.74 6.39
C MET A 139 -8.15 7.81 5.72
N VAL A 140 -8.74 8.91 5.24
CA VAL A 140 -7.99 10.03 4.66
C VAL A 140 -6.97 10.59 5.65
N LYS A 141 -7.38 10.80 6.91
CA LYS A 141 -6.47 11.27 7.95
C LYS A 141 -5.27 10.34 8.17
N LEU A 142 -5.48 9.02 8.16
CA LEU A 142 -4.38 8.05 8.30
C LEU A 142 -3.38 8.17 7.13
N GLU A 143 -3.86 8.32 5.90
CA GLU A 143 -3.00 8.50 4.72
C GLU A 143 -2.23 9.83 4.79
N GLU A 144 -2.91 10.92 5.18
CA GLU A 144 -2.29 12.25 5.31
C GLU A 144 -1.23 12.28 6.42
N ASP A 145 -1.53 11.75 7.60
CA ASP A 145 -0.62 11.70 8.74
C ASP A 145 0.62 10.84 8.39
N TYR A 146 0.42 9.69 7.72
CA TYR A 146 1.51 8.84 7.27
C TYR A 146 2.38 9.52 6.21
N ALA A 147 1.79 10.12 5.18
CA ALA A 147 2.53 10.82 4.14
C ALA A 147 3.32 12.01 4.70
N ALA A 148 2.73 12.77 5.64
CA ALA A 148 3.43 13.83 6.36
C ALA A 148 4.62 13.27 7.16
N GLY A 149 4.43 12.15 7.85
CA GLY A 149 5.49 11.44 8.58
C GLY A 149 6.65 11.02 7.68
N ILE A 150 6.37 10.34 6.56
CA ILE A 150 7.40 9.90 5.61
C ILE A 150 8.16 11.09 5.03
N ASN A 151 7.45 12.15 4.63
CA ASN A 151 8.08 13.36 4.10
C ASN A 151 8.98 14.05 5.14
N ALA A 152 8.57 14.07 6.42
CA ALA A 152 9.34 14.67 7.51
C ALA A 152 10.67 13.94 7.79
N LEU A 153 10.81 12.66 7.43
CA LEU A 153 12.08 11.94 7.56
C LEU A 153 13.17 12.50 6.64
N GLY A 154 12.79 13.22 5.57
CA GLY A 154 13.73 13.77 4.59
C GLY A 154 14.64 12.68 4.03
N LEU A 155 14.05 11.54 3.63
CA LEU A 155 14.77 10.49 2.92
C LEU A 155 15.31 11.06 1.60
N PRO A 156 16.56 10.76 1.23
CA PRO A 156 17.13 11.29 0.01
C PRO A 156 16.38 10.75 -1.22
N CYS A 157 16.38 11.49 -2.32
CA CYS A 157 15.82 10.97 -3.56
C CYS A 157 16.65 9.77 -4.03
N PRO A 158 16.04 8.59 -4.33
CA PRO A 158 16.77 7.40 -4.76
C PRO A 158 17.59 7.59 -6.04
N THR A 159 17.22 8.55 -6.89
CA THR A 159 17.98 8.88 -8.11
C THR A 159 19.10 9.90 -7.87
N CYS A 160 19.22 10.45 -6.66
CA CYS A 160 20.19 11.48 -6.29
C CYS A 160 21.30 10.98 -5.36
N VAL A 161 21.25 9.72 -4.93
CA VAL A 161 22.28 9.08 -4.09
C VAL A 161 23.34 8.37 -4.93
N ASP A 162 24.48 8.03 -4.33
CA ASP A 162 25.55 7.31 -5.03
C ASP A 162 25.22 5.82 -5.07
N GLU A 163 24.98 5.27 -6.26
CA GLU A 163 24.54 3.88 -6.43
C GLU A 163 25.45 2.85 -5.75
N LYS A 164 26.76 3.09 -5.74
CA LYS A 164 27.73 2.14 -5.16
C LYS A 164 27.84 2.29 -3.65
N LYS A 165 27.80 3.52 -3.14
CA LYS A 165 27.91 3.79 -1.68
C LYS A 165 26.61 3.51 -0.95
N ASP A 166 25.48 3.78 -1.61
CA ASP A 166 24.15 3.75 -1.01
C ASP A 166 23.32 2.54 -1.49
N ALA A 167 23.98 1.49 -2.01
CA ALA A 167 23.33 0.29 -2.54
C ALA A 167 22.34 -0.36 -1.54
N ALA A 168 22.68 -0.36 -0.25
CA ALA A 168 21.80 -0.88 0.80
C ALA A 168 20.51 -0.06 0.96
N TYR A 169 20.62 1.27 0.85
CA TYR A 169 19.47 2.18 0.89
C TYR A 169 18.59 2.05 -0.36
N LEU A 170 19.21 1.89 -1.54
CA LEU A 170 18.47 1.67 -2.79
C LEU A 170 17.70 0.35 -2.79
N ALA A 171 18.33 -0.72 -2.32
CA ALA A 171 17.68 -2.01 -2.14
C ALA A 171 16.51 -1.91 -1.14
N TRP A 172 16.73 -1.23 -0.01
CA TRP A 172 15.68 -0.97 0.97
C TRP A 172 14.52 -0.18 0.36
N THR A 173 14.78 0.87 -0.42
CA THR A 173 13.73 1.72 -1.00
C THR A 173 12.82 0.93 -1.92
N ALA A 174 13.38 0.06 -2.78
CA ALA A 174 12.61 -0.78 -3.68
C ALA A 174 11.72 -1.78 -2.92
N ASP A 175 12.27 -2.41 -1.88
CA ASP A 175 11.50 -3.34 -1.03
C ASP A 175 10.43 -2.61 -0.19
N PHE A 176 10.75 -1.45 0.36
CA PHE A 176 9.82 -0.64 1.15
C PHE A 176 8.63 -0.19 0.30
N ALA A 177 8.87 0.33 -0.91
CA ALA A 177 7.80 0.72 -1.84
C ALA A 177 6.90 -0.47 -2.23
N ARG A 178 7.49 -1.65 -2.43
CA ARG A 178 6.73 -2.89 -2.67
C ARG A 178 5.81 -3.21 -1.49
N ARG A 179 6.34 -3.22 -0.27
CA ARG A 179 5.57 -3.54 0.96
C ARG A 179 4.48 -2.50 1.25
N GLU A 180 4.77 -1.22 1.04
CA GLU A 180 3.79 -0.14 1.17
C GLU A 180 2.62 -0.31 0.20
N ASN A 181 2.91 -0.65 -1.06
CA ASN A 181 1.88 -0.93 -2.06
C ASN A 181 1.08 -2.19 -1.72
N GLU A 182 1.72 -3.30 -1.34
CA GLU A 182 1.05 -4.53 -0.90
C GLU A 182 0.10 -4.28 0.28
N ALA A 183 0.56 -3.55 1.30
CA ALA A 183 -0.24 -3.19 2.46
C ALA A 183 -1.45 -2.31 2.08
N SER A 184 -1.24 -1.35 1.17
CA SER A 184 -2.31 -0.44 0.72
C SER A 184 -3.35 -1.13 -0.14
N GLN A 185 -2.95 -2.07 -1.00
CA GLN A 185 -3.87 -2.90 -1.78
C GLN A 185 -4.69 -3.83 -0.88
N ASN A 186 -4.06 -4.47 0.11
CA ASN A 186 -4.75 -5.34 1.07
C ASN A 186 -5.81 -4.58 1.86
N PHE A 187 -5.43 -3.43 2.43
CA PHE A 187 -6.36 -2.56 3.14
C PHE A 187 -7.51 -2.09 2.24
N SER A 188 -7.21 -1.58 1.05
CA SER A 188 -8.21 -1.07 0.11
C SER A 188 -9.25 -2.13 -0.26
N GLY A 189 -8.81 -3.37 -0.52
CA GLY A 189 -9.71 -4.48 -0.81
C GLY A 189 -10.67 -4.78 0.33
N ARG A 190 -10.17 -4.83 1.57
CA ARG A 190 -10.98 -5.09 2.77
C ARG A 190 -11.90 -3.93 3.12
N TYR A 191 -11.42 -2.69 3.01
CA TYR A 191 -12.24 -1.50 3.22
C TYR A 191 -13.40 -1.44 2.22
N GLN A 192 -13.14 -1.76 0.94
CA GLN A 192 -14.18 -1.82 -0.08
C GLN A 192 -15.21 -2.93 0.18
N GLN A 193 -14.79 -4.08 0.72
CA GLN A 193 -15.71 -5.13 1.14
C GLN A 193 -16.67 -4.63 2.21
N HIS A 194 -16.19 -3.90 3.22
CA HIS A 194 -17.07 -3.29 4.23
C HIS A 194 -18.07 -2.29 3.63
N ILE A 195 -17.65 -1.48 2.66
CA ILE A 195 -18.56 -0.59 1.92
C ILE A 195 -19.67 -1.40 1.25
N GLN A 196 -19.31 -2.46 0.52
CA GLN A 196 -20.28 -3.31 -0.18
C GLN A 196 -21.26 -3.96 0.79
N THR A 197 -20.77 -4.54 1.90
CA THR A 197 -21.62 -5.14 2.93
C THR A 197 -22.59 -4.13 3.53
N ALA A 198 -22.11 -2.93 3.87
CA ALA A 198 -22.98 -1.88 4.42
C ALA A 198 -24.07 -1.45 3.43
N LEU A 199 -23.78 -1.44 2.13
CA LEU A 199 -24.75 -1.08 1.09
C LEU A 199 -25.74 -2.19 0.75
N SER A 200 -25.31 -3.45 0.82
CA SER A 200 -26.14 -4.63 0.54
C SER A 200 -27.10 -4.98 1.67
N GLY A 201 -26.86 -4.49 2.89
CA GLY A 201 -27.76 -4.64 4.04
C GLY A 201 -28.99 -3.73 4.04
N LYS A 202 -29.43 -3.24 2.87
CA LYS A 202 -30.70 -2.53 2.68
C LYS A 202 -31.85 -3.47 2.32
#